data_AF-A0A660UZ36-F1
#
_entry.id   AF-A0A660UZ36-F1
#
_cell.length_a   1.000
_cell.length_b   1.000
_cell.length_c   1.000
_cell.angle_alpha   90.00
_cell.angle_beta   90.00
_cell.angle_gamma   90.00
#
_symmetry.space_group_name_H-M   'P 1'
#
loop_
_entity.id
_entity.type
_entity.pdbx_description
1 polymer ?
#
loop_
_entity_poly.entity_id
_entity_poly.type
_entity_poly.pdbx_seq_one_letter_code
_entity_poly.pdbx_strand_id
1 'polypeptide(L)'
;MATEEQVLVVERKAVEQAGLFHGLNFNIAPYLNRLFAPGIPKFIPRPEAEANPDYKQLIPYVIMTCNGKYLTYVRGKRAGETRLTSKRSIGIGGHINPVDHDTPLFGTDFKQIYNTAVQREVAEEVEVKANHTDQIVALLNDDTNEVGRVHLGVVHLWTLDTENVTRKEQMITQLAFMTPAELNKVKETMETWSQLCLQAIHKMTKNKTT
;
A
#
# COMPACT_ATOMS: atom_id res chain seq x y z
N MET A 1 23.84 -0.85 19.00
CA MET A 1 22.65 -1.72 18.86
C MET A 1 21.94 -1.26 17.60
N ALA A 2 21.57 -2.15 16.69
CA ALA A 2 20.73 -1.75 15.56
C ALA A 2 19.41 -1.20 16.13
N THR A 3 19.02 0.00 15.73
CA THR A 3 17.70 0.55 16.05
C THR A 3 16.65 -0.39 15.46
N GLU A 4 15.74 -0.90 16.30
CA GLU A 4 14.63 -1.74 15.81
C GLU A 4 13.73 -0.91 14.90
N GLU A 5 13.42 -1.46 13.73
CA GLU A 5 12.56 -0.82 12.72
C GLU A 5 11.22 -0.41 13.35
N GLN A 6 10.87 0.87 13.26
CA GLN A 6 9.58 1.41 13.70
C GLN A 6 8.62 1.52 12.51
N VAL A 7 7.34 1.22 12.73
CA VAL A 7 6.30 1.26 11.69
C VAL A 7 5.06 2.03 12.14
N LEU A 8 4.42 2.75 11.21
CA LEU A 8 3.21 3.51 11.47
C LEU A 8 1.99 2.60 11.64
N VAL A 9 1.35 2.69 12.79
CA VAL A 9 0.15 1.92 13.11
C VAL A 9 -0.99 2.81 13.59
N VAL A 10 -2.19 2.25 13.54
CA VAL A 10 -3.35 2.69 14.32
C VAL A 10 -3.86 1.53 15.17
N GLU A 11 -4.58 1.82 16.24
CA GLU A 11 -5.35 0.79 16.94
C GLU A 11 -6.47 0.27 16.03
N ARG A 12 -6.66 -1.06 16.00
CA ARG A 12 -7.75 -1.72 15.26
C ARG A 12 -9.11 -1.12 15.63
N LYS A 13 -9.31 -0.75 16.89
CA LYS A 13 -10.52 -0.07 17.38
C LYS A 13 -10.83 1.23 16.63
N ALA A 14 -9.82 1.97 16.17
CA ALA A 14 -10.04 3.16 15.36
C ALA A 14 -10.63 2.83 13.99
N VAL A 15 -10.24 1.69 13.40
CA VAL A 15 -10.81 1.16 12.15
C VAL A 15 -12.24 0.67 12.40
N GLU A 16 -12.47 -0.07 13.47
CA GLU A 16 -13.79 -0.58 13.87
C GLU A 16 -14.81 0.54 14.06
N GLN A 17 -14.40 1.63 14.69
CA GLN A 17 -15.25 2.82 14.91
C GLN A 17 -15.62 3.54 13.62
N ALA A 18 -14.77 3.48 12.58
CA ALA A 18 -15.11 3.97 11.25
C ALA A 18 -16.00 2.99 10.46
N GLY A 19 -15.99 1.71 10.84
CA GLY A 19 -16.79 0.62 10.29
C GLY A 19 -15.91 -0.51 9.78
N LEU A 20 -16.18 -1.75 10.20
CA LEU A 20 -15.47 -2.92 9.69
C LEU A 20 -15.84 -3.21 8.22
N PHE A 21 -14.85 -3.65 7.45
CA PHE A 21 -15.04 -4.07 6.07
C PHE A 21 -14.02 -5.15 5.69
N HIS A 22 -14.31 -5.89 4.62
CA HIS A 22 -13.40 -6.84 3.99
C HIS A 22 -13.30 -6.49 2.50
N GLY A 23 -12.11 -6.64 1.92
CA GLY A 23 -11.81 -6.23 0.56
C GLY A 23 -11.58 -4.72 0.46
N LEU A 24 -12.14 -4.08 -0.58
CA LEU A 24 -12.00 -2.64 -0.80
C LEU A 24 -13.17 -1.84 -0.24
N ASN A 25 -12.86 -0.71 0.38
CA ASN A 25 -13.82 0.32 0.75
C ASN A 25 -13.54 1.63 0.01
N PHE A 26 -14.54 2.13 -0.72
CA PHE A 26 -14.45 3.35 -1.53
C PHE A 26 -14.97 4.60 -0.78
N ASN A 27 -15.58 4.44 0.40
CA ASN A 27 -15.96 5.54 1.26
C ASN A 27 -14.78 5.96 2.15
N ILE A 28 -13.77 6.59 1.54
CA ILE A 28 -12.42 6.74 2.12
C ILE A 28 -12.35 7.88 3.16
N ALA A 29 -13.01 9.00 2.90
CA ALA A 29 -12.83 10.23 3.67
C ALA A 29 -13.12 10.06 5.19
N PRO A 30 -14.22 9.39 5.61
CA PRO A 30 -14.48 9.17 7.04
C PRO A 30 -13.36 8.38 7.72
N TYR A 31 -12.79 7.39 7.03
CA TYR A 31 -11.70 6.59 7.56
C TYR A 31 -10.41 7.39 7.64
N LEU A 32 -9.98 8.06 6.57
CA LEU A 32 -8.74 8.85 6.60
C LEU A 32 -8.80 9.94 7.68
N ASN A 33 -9.94 10.62 7.82
CA ASN A 33 -10.14 11.62 8.88
C ASN A 33 -9.98 11.01 10.28
N ARG A 34 -10.41 9.76 10.47
CA ARG A 34 -10.25 9.04 11.74
C ARG A 34 -8.82 8.55 11.96
N LEU A 35 -8.23 7.90 10.95
CA LEU A 35 -6.91 7.26 11.02
C LEU A 35 -5.78 8.27 11.21
N PHE A 36 -5.95 9.50 10.71
CA PHE A 36 -4.99 10.59 10.86
C PHE A 36 -5.44 11.66 11.87
N ALA A 37 -6.46 11.39 12.68
CA ALA A 37 -6.85 12.29 13.75
C ALA A 37 -5.72 12.36 14.82
N PRO A 38 -5.52 13.52 15.49
CA PRO A 38 -4.52 13.65 16.55
C PRO A 38 -4.67 12.56 17.62
N GLY A 39 -3.57 11.88 17.94
CA GLY A 39 -3.52 10.82 18.96
C GLY A 39 -3.95 9.43 18.48
N ILE A 40 -4.37 9.26 17.23
CA ILE A 40 -4.74 7.94 16.67
C ILE A 40 -3.52 7.20 16.08
N PRO A 41 -2.76 7.78 15.13
CA PRO A 41 -1.58 7.12 14.59
C PRO A 41 -0.39 7.21 15.56
N LYS A 42 0.43 6.17 15.59
CA LYS A 42 1.69 6.12 16.35
C LYS A 42 2.71 5.20 15.69
N PHE A 43 3.97 5.38 16.02
CA PHE A 43 5.03 4.45 15.66
C PHE A 43 5.25 3.43 16.77
N ILE A 44 5.36 2.14 16.41
CA ILE A 44 5.75 1.06 17.32
C ILE A 44 6.81 0.17 16.64
N PRO A 45 7.58 -0.64 17.40
CA PRO A 45 8.48 -1.61 16.82
C PRO A 45 7.76 -2.58 15.88
N ARG A 46 8.32 -2.83 14.71
CA ARG A 46 7.75 -3.75 13.71
C ARG A 46 7.46 -5.14 14.27
N PRO A 47 8.33 -5.79 15.06
CA PRO A 47 8.02 -7.11 15.62
C PRO A 47 6.78 -7.09 16.52
N GLU A 48 6.56 -6.00 17.27
CA GLU A 48 5.35 -5.81 18.07
C GLU A 48 4.11 -5.66 17.18
N ALA A 49 4.21 -4.84 16.13
CA ALA A 49 3.12 -4.60 15.17
C ALA A 49 2.72 -5.86 14.39
N GLU A 50 3.68 -6.72 14.05
CA GLU A 50 3.43 -7.97 13.32
C GLU A 50 2.86 -9.08 14.21
N ALA A 51 3.14 -9.05 15.52
CA ALA A 51 2.66 -10.04 16.48
C ALA A 51 1.29 -9.66 17.10
N ASN A 52 0.87 -8.40 17.02
CA ASN A 52 -0.31 -7.90 17.73
C ASN A 52 -1.45 -7.46 16.78
N PRO A 53 -2.54 -8.25 16.67
CA PRO A 53 -3.69 -7.91 15.83
C PRO A 53 -4.53 -6.74 16.34
N ASP A 54 -4.27 -6.22 17.56
CA ASP A 54 -4.90 -5.01 18.08
C ASP A 54 -4.39 -3.75 17.37
N TYR A 55 -3.32 -3.86 16.57
CA TYR A 55 -2.82 -2.81 15.70
C TYR A 55 -3.03 -3.13 14.23
N LYS A 56 -3.23 -2.08 13.45
CA LYS A 56 -3.21 -2.10 11.98
C LYS A 56 -2.10 -1.20 11.48
N GLN A 57 -1.12 -1.79 10.84
CA GLN A 57 -0.04 -1.14 10.13
C GLN A 57 -0.61 -0.47 8.87
N LEU A 58 -0.42 0.83 8.73
CA LEU A 58 -0.86 1.56 7.55
C LEU A 58 0.13 1.32 6.42
N ILE A 59 -0.34 0.69 5.34
CA ILE A 59 0.48 0.35 4.18
C ILE A 59 0.02 1.17 2.97
N PRO A 60 0.84 2.09 2.44
CA PRO A 60 0.61 2.64 1.11
C PRO A 60 0.65 1.50 0.08
N TYR A 61 -0.41 1.36 -0.71
CA TYR A 61 -0.51 0.37 -1.76
C TYR A 61 -0.74 1.06 -3.11
N VAL A 62 0.35 1.36 -3.80
CA VAL A 62 0.38 2.17 -5.03
C VAL A 62 0.19 1.29 -6.25
N ILE A 63 -0.95 1.44 -6.92
CA ILE A 63 -1.24 0.83 -8.21
C ILE A 63 -0.93 1.86 -9.29
N MET A 64 -0.08 1.51 -10.24
CA MET A 64 0.24 2.38 -11.38
C MET A 64 -0.53 1.92 -12.62
N THR A 65 -1.19 2.85 -13.31
CA THR A 65 -1.92 2.60 -14.55
C THR A 65 -1.48 3.54 -15.67
N CYS A 66 -1.41 3.01 -16.88
CA CYS A 66 -1.16 3.76 -18.11
C CYS A 66 -2.00 3.14 -19.23
N ASN A 67 -2.80 3.94 -19.93
CA ASN A 67 -3.61 3.51 -21.08
C ASN A 67 -4.43 2.22 -20.85
N GLY A 68 -5.05 2.08 -19.67
CA GLY A 68 -5.88 0.92 -19.31
C GLY A 68 -5.10 -0.35 -18.95
N LYS A 69 -3.77 -0.29 -18.94
CA LYS A 69 -2.90 -1.34 -18.38
C LYS A 69 -2.44 -0.95 -16.98
N TYR A 70 -1.94 -1.93 -16.24
CA TYR A 70 -1.48 -1.79 -14.87
C TYR A 70 -0.10 -2.39 -14.71
N LEU A 71 0.76 -1.68 -13.99
CA LEU A 71 2.07 -2.19 -13.64
C LEU A 71 1.90 -3.45 -12.79
N THR A 72 2.66 -4.48 -13.12
CA THR A 72 2.71 -5.72 -12.36
C THR A 72 4.12 -6.27 -12.35
N TYR A 73 4.42 -7.03 -11.31
CA TYR A 73 5.72 -7.65 -11.12
C TYR A 73 5.59 -8.92 -10.28
N VAL A 74 6.64 -9.73 -10.26
CA VAL A 74 6.79 -10.87 -9.37
C VAL A 74 7.83 -10.53 -8.32
N ARG A 75 7.46 -10.66 -7.04
CA ARG A 75 8.39 -10.50 -5.93
C ARG A 75 9.40 -11.64 -5.91
N GLY A 76 10.66 -11.27 -6.00
CA GLY A 76 11.80 -12.10 -5.66
C GLY A 76 11.93 -12.26 -4.16
N LYS A 77 12.96 -12.99 -3.73
CA LYS A 77 13.18 -13.32 -2.32
C LYS A 77 13.83 -12.15 -1.57
N ARG A 78 13.04 -11.26 -0.98
CA ARG A 78 13.54 -10.16 -0.12
C ARG A 78 14.01 -10.73 1.23
N ALA A 79 15.06 -10.16 1.80
CA ALA A 79 15.44 -10.46 3.18
C ALA A 79 14.37 -9.88 4.13
N GLY A 80 13.80 -10.70 5.02
CA GLY A 80 12.80 -10.26 6.03
C GLY A 80 11.35 -10.67 5.75
N GLU A 81 10.88 -10.65 4.49
CA GLU A 81 9.52 -11.09 4.14
C GLU A 81 9.58 -12.28 3.17
N THR A 82 9.32 -13.48 3.68
CA THR A 82 9.41 -14.73 2.90
C THR A 82 8.04 -15.22 2.40
N ARG A 83 6.94 -14.78 3.01
CA ARG A 83 5.57 -15.30 2.77
C ARG A 83 5.02 -14.88 1.40
N LEU A 84 5.54 -13.79 0.82
CA LEU A 84 5.12 -13.24 -0.47
C LEU A 84 6.07 -13.58 -1.62
N THR A 85 7.09 -14.41 -1.38
CA THR A 85 8.07 -14.80 -2.40
C THR A 85 7.37 -15.48 -3.58
N SER A 86 7.76 -15.13 -4.81
CA SER A 86 7.27 -15.70 -6.07
C SER A 86 5.79 -15.43 -6.40
N LYS A 87 5.11 -14.55 -5.66
CA LYS A 87 3.77 -14.09 -6.02
C LYS A 87 3.85 -12.85 -6.92
N ARG A 88 2.84 -12.72 -7.78
CA ARG A 88 2.63 -11.54 -8.62
C ARG A 88 1.89 -10.44 -7.85
N SER A 89 2.39 -9.22 -7.91
CA SER A 89 1.71 -8.04 -7.38
C SER A 89 1.32 -7.06 -8.49
N ILE A 90 0.30 -6.25 -8.24
CA ILE A 90 -0.06 -5.05 -9.02
C ILE A 90 0.06 -3.75 -8.19
N GLY A 91 0.48 -3.86 -6.92
CA GLY A 91 0.66 -2.72 -6.04
C GLY A 91 2.04 -2.73 -5.39
N ILE A 92 2.72 -1.60 -5.51
CA ILE A 92 3.97 -1.27 -4.82
C ILE A 92 3.62 -0.77 -3.43
N GLY A 93 4.26 -1.28 -2.39
CA GLY A 93 3.92 -0.89 -1.02
C GLY A 93 4.78 -1.57 0.03
N GLY A 94 4.83 -0.92 1.20
CA GLY A 94 5.62 -1.35 2.34
C GLY A 94 5.38 -0.46 3.55
N HIS A 95 6.25 -0.59 4.56
CA HIS A 95 6.04 0.03 5.86
C HIS A 95 6.39 1.52 5.86
N ILE A 96 5.64 2.30 6.63
CA ILE A 96 5.98 3.70 6.89
C ILE A 96 6.84 3.75 8.14
N ASN A 97 8.11 4.10 7.96
CA ASN A 97 9.06 4.33 9.03
C ASN A 97 9.10 5.81 9.43
N PRO A 98 9.48 6.14 10.67
CA PRO A 98 9.76 7.52 11.05
C PRO A 98 10.90 8.08 10.20
N VAL A 99 10.87 9.38 9.91
CA VAL A 99 12.00 10.07 9.30
C VAL A 99 12.93 10.51 10.43
N ASP A 100 14.21 10.13 10.35
CA ASP A 100 15.22 10.34 11.42
C ASP A 100 15.50 11.81 11.79
N HIS A 101 14.83 12.78 11.15
CA HIS A 101 15.04 14.20 11.36
C HIS A 101 13.71 14.92 11.58
N ASP A 102 13.52 15.40 12.81
CA ASP A 102 12.48 16.32 13.26
C ASP A 102 11.03 15.80 13.23
N THR A 103 10.70 14.88 14.13
CA THR A 103 9.37 14.95 14.77
C THR A 103 9.36 16.18 15.69
N PRO A 104 8.71 17.29 15.33
CA PRO A 104 8.61 18.44 16.22
C PRO A 104 7.97 18.01 17.55
N LEU A 105 8.50 18.53 18.67
CA LEU A 105 8.00 18.27 20.03
C LEU A 105 6.51 18.59 20.21
N PHE A 106 5.89 19.29 19.25
CA PHE A 106 4.45 19.55 19.18
C PHE A 106 3.93 19.35 17.76
N GLY A 107 2.82 18.60 17.62
CA GLY A 107 2.02 18.55 16.40
C GLY A 107 2.60 17.72 15.25
N THR A 108 2.94 16.45 15.49
CA THR A 108 3.32 15.52 14.41
C THR A 108 2.21 15.41 13.36
N ASP A 109 2.47 15.90 12.15
CA ASP A 109 1.58 15.71 11.00
C ASP A 109 1.82 14.33 10.38
N PHE A 110 1.16 13.32 10.94
CA PHE A 110 1.22 11.95 10.43
C PHE A 110 0.73 11.81 8.99
N LYS A 111 -0.15 12.71 8.52
CA LYS A 111 -0.62 12.70 7.13
C LYS A 111 0.48 13.14 6.19
N GLN A 112 1.24 14.19 6.55
CA GLN A 112 2.40 14.61 5.78
C GLN A 112 3.51 13.55 5.78
N ILE A 113 3.77 12.91 6.94
CA ILE A 113 4.73 11.79 7.04
C ILE A 113 4.31 10.64 6.13
N TYR A 114 3.03 10.25 6.20
CA TYR A 114 2.47 9.20 5.34
C TYR A 114 2.66 9.54 3.86
N ASN A 115 2.31 10.76 3.42
CA ASN A 115 2.43 11.15 2.01
C ASN A 115 3.88 11.14 1.52
N THR A 116 4.82 11.57 2.37
CA THR A 116 6.26 11.50 2.05
C THR A 116 6.74 10.06 1.93
N ALA A 117 6.25 9.19 2.82
CA ALA A 117 6.62 7.78 2.82
C ALA A 117 6.08 7.02 1.59
N VAL A 118 4.89 7.37 1.08
CA VAL A 118 4.37 6.81 -0.20
C VAL A 118 5.38 6.99 -1.33
N GLN A 119 5.91 8.22 -1.48
CA GLN A 119 6.86 8.56 -2.54
C GLN A 119 8.19 7.82 -2.36
N ARG A 120 8.69 7.78 -1.12
CA ARG A 120 9.92 7.06 -0.78
C ARG A 120 9.81 5.57 -1.09
N GLU A 121 8.72 4.93 -0.65
CA GLU A 121 8.50 3.49 -0.84
C GLU A 121 8.50 3.10 -2.32
N VAL A 122 7.80 3.88 -3.15
CA VAL A 122 7.81 3.67 -4.59
C VAL A 122 9.22 3.83 -5.17
N ALA A 123 9.95 4.87 -4.75
CA ALA A 123 11.30 5.18 -5.22
C ALA A 123 12.39 4.19 -4.74
N GLU A 124 12.09 3.34 -3.75
CA GLU A 124 12.94 2.22 -3.34
C GLU A 124 12.80 1.04 -4.31
N GLU A 125 11.57 0.69 -4.68
CA GLU A 125 11.27 -0.49 -5.51
C GLU A 125 11.48 -0.22 -7.01
N VAL A 126 11.01 0.93 -7.52
CA VAL A 126 10.97 1.27 -8.95
C VAL A 126 11.41 2.70 -9.24
N GLU A 127 11.84 2.93 -10.47
CA GLU A 127 12.10 4.26 -11.03
C GLU A 127 10.98 4.60 -12.02
N VAL A 128 10.23 5.66 -11.73
CA VAL A 128 9.12 6.13 -12.57
C VAL A 128 9.59 7.34 -13.37
N LYS A 129 9.82 7.17 -14.68
CA LYS A 129 10.24 8.21 -15.63
C LYS A 129 9.05 8.68 -16.49
N ALA A 130 7.93 8.93 -15.83
CA ALA A 130 6.66 9.33 -16.42
C ALA A 130 6.01 10.41 -15.55
N ASN A 131 5.27 11.33 -16.15
CA ASN A 131 4.43 12.22 -15.35
C ASN A 131 3.26 11.42 -14.81
N HIS A 132 2.80 11.76 -13.61
CA HIS A 132 1.68 11.07 -13.01
C HIS A 132 0.83 11.96 -12.11
N THR A 133 -0.40 11.48 -11.88
CA THR A 133 -1.29 11.99 -10.84
C THR A 133 -1.43 10.93 -9.77
N ASP A 134 -1.58 11.34 -8.51
CA ASP A 134 -1.82 10.44 -7.38
C ASP A 134 -3.20 10.71 -6.76
N GLN A 135 -3.96 9.66 -6.50
CA GLN A 135 -5.25 9.71 -5.84
C GLN A 135 -5.42 8.49 -4.92
N ILE A 136 -5.87 8.72 -3.68
CA ILE A 136 -6.34 7.62 -2.83
C ILE A 136 -7.72 7.20 -3.33
N VAL A 137 -7.84 5.97 -3.80
CA VAL A 137 -9.06 5.46 -4.47
C VAL A 137 -9.80 4.40 -3.67
N ALA A 138 -9.16 3.80 -2.65
CA ALA A 138 -9.82 2.88 -1.73
C ALA A 138 -9.00 2.70 -0.45
N LEU A 139 -9.63 2.09 0.56
CA LEU A 139 -8.94 1.35 1.60
C LEU A 139 -9.05 -0.15 1.34
N LEU A 140 -8.09 -0.93 1.81
CA LEU A 140 -8.03 -2.38 1.65
C LEU A 140 -7.84 -3.05 3.00
N ASN A 141 -8.78 -3.92 3.39
CA ASN A 141 -8.66 -4.75 4.58
C ASN A 141 -8.88 -6.23 4.25
N ASP A 142 -8.00 -7.10 4.73
CA ASP A 142 -8.08 -8.54 4.52
C ASP A 142 -7.70 -9.31 5.79
N ASP A 143 -8.65 -9.52 6.69
CA ASP A 143 -8.40 -10.27 7.94
C ASP A 143 -8.32 -11.80 7.76
N THR A 144 -8.34 -12.33 6.52
CA THR A 144 -8.41 -13.79 6.26
C THR A 144 -7.08 -14.53 6.46
N ASN A 145 -5.97 -13.80 6.55
CA ASN A 145 -4.63 -14.37 6.69
C ASN A 145 -3.79 -13.55 7.69
N GLU A 146 -2.69 -14.13 8.16
CA GLU A 146 -1.91 -13.55 9.25
C GLU A 146 -1.33 -12.18 8.91
N VAL A 147 -0.88 -12.00 7.66
CA VAL A 147 -0.35 -10.73 7.18
C VAL A 147 -1.47 -9.69 7.16
N GLY A 148 -2.59 -9.98 6.50
CA GLY A 148 -3.67 -9.01 6.37
C GLY A 148 -4.37 -8.67 7.70
N ARG A 149 -4.33 -9.57 8.71
CA ARG A 149 -4.83 -9.26 10.07
C ARG A 149 -4.12 -8.11 10.75
N VAL A 150 -2.88 -7.81 10.41
CA VAL A 150 -2.10 -6.71 11.01
C VAL A 150 -1.87 -5.54 10.06
N HIS A 151 -2.35 -5.61 8.81
CA HIS A 151 -2.16 -4.55 7.82
C HIS A 151 -3.50 -3.94 7.36
N LEU A 152 -3.47 -2.63 7.08
CA LEU A 152 -4.55 -1.89 6.43
C LEU A 152 -3.95 -1.14 5.24
N GLY A 153 -4.37 -1.50 4.04
CA GLY A 153 -3.92 -0.86 2.81
C GLY A 153 -4.64 0.46 2.58
N VAL A 154 -3.89 1.49 2.22
CA VAL A 154 -4.41 2.73 1.65
C VAL A 154 -4.05 2.69 0.17
N VAL A 155 -5.04 2.49 -0.69
CA VAL A 155 -4.83 2.22 -2.11
C VAL A 155 -4.70 3.53 -2.87
N HIS A 156 -3.50 3.78 -3.38
CA HIS A 156 -3.21 4.90 -4.28
C HIS A 156 -3.31 4.42 -5.73
N LEU A 157 -3.88 5.25 -6.60
CA LEU A 157 -3.90 5.05 -8.05
C LEU A 157 -3.05 6.12 -8.72
N TRP A 158 -1.86 5.73 -9.14
CA TRP A 158 -1.00 6.58 -9.96
C TRP A 158 -1.38 6.42 -11.43
N THR A 159 -1.90 7.49 -12.03
CA THR A 159 -2.14 7.48 -13.49
C THR A 159 -0.94 8.10 -14.18
N LEU A 160 -0.19 7.29 -14.93
CA LEU A 160 0.96 7.70 -15.71
C LEU A 160 0.54 8.13 -17.12
N ASP A 161 1.30 9.04 -17.71
CA ASP A 161 1.19 9.40 -19.13
C ASP A 161 1.87 8.39 -20.08
N THR A 162 2.89 7.69 -19.58
CA THR A 162 3.69 6.72 -20.33
C THR A 162 4.02 5.48 -19.47
N GLU A 163 4.28 4.35 -20.12
CA GLU A 163 4.67 3.07 -19.47
C GLU A 163 6.17 3.04 -19.05
N ASN A 164 6.77 4.21 -18.77
CA ASN A 164 8.20 4.34 -18.50
C ASN A 164 8.51 4.11 -17.01
N VAL A 165 8.41 2.85 -16.59
CA VAL A 165 8.75 2.40 -15.24
C VAL A 165 9.78 1.28 -15.32
N THR A 166 10.89 1.44 -14.60
CA THR A 166 11.96 0.44 -14.51
C THR A 166 12.13 -0.05 -13.09
N ARG A 167 12.55 -1.30 -12.90
CA ARG A 167 12.90 -1.80 -11.57
C ARG A 167 14.17 -1.12 -11.07
N LYS A 168 14.21 -0.80 -9.79
CA LYS A 168 15.42 -0.36 -9.10
C LYS A 168 15.96 -1.47 -8.20
N GLU A 169 15.06 -2.21 -7.55
CA GLU A 169 15.42 -3.34 -6.70
C GLU A 169 15.59 -4.64 -7.50
N GLN A 170 16.65 -5.40 -7.20
CA GLN A 170 16.92 -6.70 -7.83
C GLN A 170 15.80 -7.72 -7.57
N MET A 171 15.07 -7.54 -6.47
CA MET A 171 13.97 -8.42 -6.06
C MET A 171 12.72 -8.21 -6.90
N ILE A 172 12.61 -7.18 -7.73
CA ILE A 172 11.50 -7.06 -8.67
C ILE A 172 11.86 -7.78 -9.97
N THR A 173 11.04 -8.76 -10.34
CA THR A 173 11.21 -9.54 -11.58
C THR A 173 9.93 -9.51 -12.40
N GLN A 174 10.02 -9.81 -13.70
CA GLN A 174 8.87 -9.83 -14.62
C GLN A 174 8.00 -8.56 -14.56
N LEU A 175 8.64 -7.39 -14.43
CA LEU A 175 7.99 -6.09 -14.45
C LEU A 175 7.38 -5.84 -15.83
N ALA A 176 6.07 -5.60 -15.89
CA ALA A 176 5.35 -5.34 -17.13
C ALA A 176 4.08 -4.52 -16.87
N PHE A 177 3.56 -3.87 -17.92
CA PHE A 177 2.20 -3.37 -17.92
C PHE A 177 1.27 -4.41 -18.55
N MET A 178 0.26 -4.86 -17.81
CA MET A 178 -0.73 -5.84 -18.26
C MET A 178 -2.15 -5.26 -18.24
N THR A 179 -2.98 -5.64 -19.20
CA THR A 179 -4.41 -5.35 -19.21
C THR A 179 -5.13 -6.13 -18.10
N PRO A 180 -6.33 -5.71 -17.66
CA PRO A 180 -7.16 -6.49 -16.75
C PRO A 180 -7.42 -7.92 -17.24
N ALA A 181 -7.60 -8.12 -18.55
CA ALA A 181 -7.84 -9.44 -19.12
C ALA A 181 -6.61 -10.35 -18.97
N GLU A 182 -5.40 -9.82 -19.19
CA GLU A 182 -4.17 -10.57 -18.99
C GLU A 182 -3.90 -10.86 -17.51
N LEU A 183 -4.15 -9.88 -16.62
CA LEU A 183 -4.03 -10.08 -15.17
C LEU A 183 -4.98 -11.16 -14.66
N ASN A 184 -6.21 -11.23 -15.18
CA ASN A 184 -7.15 -12.29 -14.82
C ASN A 184 -6.64 -13.70 -15.18
N LYS A 185 -5.85 -13.85 -16.26
CA LYS A 185 -5.25 -15.15 -16.63
C LYS A 185 -4.20 -15.63 -15.63
N VAL A 186 -3.57 -14.72 -14.89
CA VAL A 186 -2.52 -15.00 -13.90
C VAL A 186 -2.99 -14.77 -12.46
N LYS A 187 -4.30 -14.56 -12.24
CA LYS A 187 -4.90 -14.21 -10.95
C LYS A 187 -4.48 -15.14 -9.81
N GLU A 188 -4.45 -16.45 -10.06
CA GLU A 188 -4.10 -17.46 -9.05
C GLU A 188 -2.63 -17.37 -8.57
N THR A 189 -1.76 -16.72 -9.35
CA THR A 189 -0.36 -16.46 -8.96
C THR A 189 -0.20 -15.18 -8.15
N MET A 190 -1.26 -14.39 -8.02
CA MET A 190 -1.19 -13.05 -7.43
C MET A 190 -1.35 -13.06 -5.91
N GLU A 191 -0.79 -12.05 -5.26
CA GLU A 191 -1.04 -11.75 -3.84
C GLU A 191 -2.53 -11.47 -3.58
N THR A 192 -3.02 -11.73 -2.35
CA THR A 192 -4.46 -11.58 -2.05
C THR A 192 -4.94 -10.15 -2.25
N TRP A 193 -4.15 -9.16 -1.84
CA TRP A 193 -4.45 -7.74 -2.07
C TRP A 193 -4.51 -7.39 -3.56
N SER A 194 -3.58 -7.92 -4.35
CA SER A 194 -3.60 -7.78 -5.80
C SER A 194 -4.85 -8.38 -6.44
N GLN A 195 -5.30 -9.55 -5.95
CA GLN A 195 -6.54 -10.16 -6.41
C GLN A 195 -7.78 -9.32 -6.03
N LEU A 196 -7.84 -8.80 -4.81
CA LEU A 196 -8.93 -7.93 -4.34
C LEU A 196 -9.00 -6.63 -5.17
N CYS A 197 -7.85 -6.01 -5.43
CA CYS A 197 -7.76 -4.83 -6.28
C CYS A 197 -8.17 -5.13 -7.73
N LEU A 198 -7.73 -6.25 -8.30
CA LEU A 198 -8.10 -6.66 -9.66
C LEU A 198 -9.62 -6.85 -9.80
N GLN A 199 -10.28 -7.46 -8.82
CA GLN A 199 -11.73 -7.67 -8.83
C GLN A 199 -12.52 -6.35 -8.90
N ALA A 200 -11.98 -5.30 -8.28
CA ALA A 200 -12.64 -3.99 -8.17
C ALA A 200 -12.01 -2.90 -9.06
N ILE A 201 -11.14 -3.28 -10.01
CA ILE A 201 -10.31 -2.36 -10.79
C ILE A 201 -11.11 -1.31 -11.58
N HIS A 202 -12.28 -1.69 -12.07
CA HIS A 202 -13.19 -0.79 -12.77
C HIS A 202 -13.78 0.29 -11.86
N LYS A 203 -13.95 0.03 -10.56
CA LYS A 203 -14.45 1.03 -9.60
C LYS A 203 -13.36 2.07 -9.30
N MET A 204 -12.10 1.65 -9.25
CA MET A 204 -10.96 2.57 -9.02
C MET A 204 -10.74 3.55 -10.18
N THR A 205 -11.06 3.17 -11.42
CA THR A 205 -10.81 3.99 -12.62
C THR A 205 -12.00 4.80 -13.11
N LYS A 206 -13.23 4.51 -12.65
CA LYS A 206 -14.46 5.20 -13.06
C LYS A 206 -14.61 6.63 -12.53
N ASN A 207 -13.82 7.06 -11.55
CA ASN A 207 -13.86 8.43 -11.02
C ASN A 207 -13.29 9.50 -11.98
N LYS A 208 -13.04 9.17 -13.24
CA LYS A 208 -12.58 10.10 -14.29
C LYS A 208 -13.64 10.42 -15.35
N THR A 209 -14.86 9.89 -15.23
CA THR A 209 -15.95 10.16 -16.16
C THR A 209 -17.02 10.99 -15.46
N THR A 210 -16.70 12.24 -15.16
CA THR A 210 -17.70 13.32 -15.03
C THR A 210 -17.07 14.63 -15.43
#